data_AF-B7B818-F1
#
_entry.id   AF-B7B818-F1
#
_cell.length_a   1.000
_cell.length_b   1.000
_cell.length_c   1.000
_cell.angle_alpha   90.00
_cell.angle_beta   90.00
_cell.angle_gamma   90.00
#
_symmetry.space_group_name_H-M   'P 1'
#
loop_
_entity.id
_entity.type
_entity.pdbx_description
1 polymer ?
#
loop_
_entity_poly.entity_id
_entity_poly.type
_entity_poly.pdbx_seq_one_letter_code
_entity_poly.pdbx_strand_id
1 'polypeptide(L)'
;IGFWYWCTDQYIVQRVLSGKDMKQARRGAIFGAYLKLLPVFLFLIPGMIAFALSKNGVIINGEVFKLSIPDAAFPTLVAKLLPAGVKGLVVCGILAALMSSLASLFNSSAMLFTIDFYKRFRPETPEKKLVVIGQIATVVIVILGILWIPIMRSVGDVLYNYLQDVQSVLSPGIAAAFLLGICWKRTSAQGGMWGMLAGIIIGITRLGAKVYYSNAVDASDNLFKALFYDMNWLFFCGWMFLFCIILTIVVSLCTKAPEAGKIQGLVFGTATPEERAATRASWNHWDVIHSVIILGITAAFYWYFW
;
A
#
# COMPACT_ATOMS: atom_id res chain seq x y z
N ILE A 1 -2.24 7.55 -2.26
CA ILE A 1 -2.00 6.25 -1.57
C ILE A 1 -3.03 5.18 -1.95
N GLY A 2 -4.34 5.38 -1.75
CA GLY A 2 -5.34 4.33 -2.03
C GLY A 2 -5.29 3.75 -3.45
N PHE A 3 -5.24 4.60 -4.47
CA PHE A 3 -5.09 4.16 -5.87
C PHE A 3 -3.84 3.31 -6.09
N TRP A 4 -2.68 3.77 -5.61
CA TRP A 4 -1.41 3.01 -5.68
C TRP A 4 -1.55 1.64 -5.00
N TYR A 5 -2.03 1.63 -3.76
CA TYR A 5 -2.14 0.41 -2.98
C TYR A 5 -3.07 -0.62 -3.65
N TRP A 6 -4.24 -0.22 -4.14
CA TRP A 6 -5.22 -1.18 -4.68
C TRP A 6 -4.99 -1.53 -6.16
N CYS A 7 -4.44 -0.61 -6.94
CA CYS A 7 -4.37 -0.76 -8.40
C CYS A 7 -2.95 -1.05 -8.92
N THR A 8 -1.92 -0.84 -8.11
CA THR A 8 -0.52 -1.03 -8.55
C THR A 8 0.27 -2.01 -7.69
N ASP A 9 -0.21 -2.35 -6.49
CA ASP A 9 0.45 -3.33 -5.64
C ASP A 9 0.28 -4.75 -6.18
N GLN A 10 1.42 -5.39 -6.46
CA GLN A 10 1.49 -6.63 -7.20
C GLN A 10 0.73 -7.77 -6.52
N TYR A 11 0.81 -7.92 -5.19
CA TYR A 11 0.13 -9.04 -4.53
C TYR A 11 -1.40 -8.90 -4.55
N ILE A 12 -1.92 -7.67 -4.62
CA ILE A 12 -3.37 -7.41 -4.75
C ILE A 12 -3.80 -7.64 -6.19
N VAL A 13 -3.09 -7.04 -7.14
CA VAL A 13 -3.39 -7.15 -8.57
C VAL A 13 -3.34 -8.60 -9.02
N GLN A 14 -2.36 -9.38 -8.55
CA GLN A 14 -2.27 -10.81 -8.87
C GLN A 14 -3.50 -11.61 -8.43
N ARG A 15 -4.13 -11.28 -7.29
CA ARG A 15 -5.36 -11.96 -6.84
C ARG A 15 -6.54 -11.67 -7.76
N VAL A 16 -6.63 -10.45 -8.29
CA VAL A 16 -7.65 -10.07 -9.27
C VAL A 16 -7.40 -10.76 -10.61
N LEU A 17 -6.15 -10.80 -11.07
CA LEU A 17 -5.74 -11.46 -12.32
C LEU A 17 -5.89 -12.98 -12.28
N SER A 18 -5.85 -13.58 -11.08
CA SER A 18 -6.10 -15.01 -10.87
C SER A 18 -7.59 -15.37 -10.87
N GLY A 19 -8.47 -14.37 -11.03
CA GLY A 19 -9.91 -14.59 -11.17
C GLY A 19 -10.24 -15.37 -12.45
N LYS A 20 -11.28 -16.22 -12.38
CA LYS A 20 -11.72 -17.06 -13.50
C LYS A 20 -12.02 -16.26 -14.78
N ASP A 21 -12.65 -15.10 -14.62
CA ASP A 21 -13.03 -14.18 -15.68
C ASP A 21 -13.18 -12.75 -15.14
N MET A 22 -13.33 -11.76 -16.03
CA MET A 22 -13.48 -10.36 -15.65
C MET A 22 -14.67 -10.08 -14.73
N LYS A 23 -15.76 -10.85 -14.86
CA LYS A 23 -16.98 -10.67 -14.06
C LYS A 23 -16.75 -11.13 -12.63
N GLN A 24 -16.13 -12.29 -12.44
CA GLN A 24 -15.78 -12.81 -11.11
C GLN A 24 -14.70 -11.95 -10.45
N ALA A 25 -13.69 -11.52 -11.20
CA ALA A 25 -12.66 -10.61 -10.70
C ALA A 25 -13.27 -9.28 -10.18
N ARG A 26 -14.19 -8.68 -10.94
CA ARG A 26 -14.91 -7.46 -10.56
C ARG A 26 -15.77 -7.66 -9.30
N ARG A 27 -16.56 -8.74 -9.26
CA ARG A 27 -17.40 -9.05 -8.09
C ARG A 27 -16.59 -9.34 -6.85
N GLY A 28 -15.45 -10.03 -7.01
CA GLY A 28 -14.48 -10.22 -5.94
C GLY A 28 -13.93 -8.90 -5.40
N ALA A 29 -13.62 -7.94 -6.28
CA ALA A 29 -13.19 -6.60 -5.87
C ALA A 29 -14.29 -5.82 -5.12
N ILE A 30 -15.54 -5.87 -5.60
CA ILE A 30 -16.70 -5.24 -4.92
C ILE A 30 -16.93 -5.88 -3.55
N PHE A 31 -16.87 -7.21 -3.46
CA PHE A 31 -16.99 -7.92 -2.19
C PHE A 31 -15.85 -7.54 -1.23
N GLY A 32 -14.61 -7.45 -1.73
CA GLY A 32 -13.47 -6.95 -0.97
C GLY A 32 -13.70 -5.53 -0.44
N ALA A 33 -14.34 -4.65 -1.21
CA ALA A 33 -14.68 -3.31 -0.78
C ALA A 33 -15.71 -3.30 0.36
N TYR A 34 -16.73 -4.17 0.35
CA TYR A 34 -17.63 -4.35 1.50
C TYR A 34 -16.88 -4.77 2.76
N LEU A 35 -16.00 -5.78 2.64
CA LEU A 35 -15.20 -6.23 3.78
C LEU A 35 -14.27 -5.13 4.32
N LYS A 36 -13.86 -4.17 3.48
CA LYS A 36 -13.01 -3.05 3.87
C LYS A 36 -13.75 -1.97 4.68
N LEU A 37 -15.07 -2.02 4.79
CA LEU A 37 -15.83 -1.19 5.71
C LEU A 37 -15.71 -1.68 7.18
N LEU A 38 -15.43 -2.97 7.38
CA LEU A 38 -15.36 -3.60 8.71
C LEU A 38 -14.15 -3.21 9.58
N PRO A 39 -12.92 -3.02 9.03
CA PRO A 39 -11.73 -2.64 9.81
C PRO A 39 -11.90 -1.49 10.79
N VAL A 40 -12.75 -0.49 10.50
CA VAL A 40 -13.05 0.60 11.43
C VAL A 40 -13.67 0.04 12.72
N PHE A 41 -14.62 -0.88 12.59
CA PHE A 41 -15.27 -1.52 13.74
C PHE A 41 -14.36 -2.57 14.41
N LEU A 42 -13.58 -3.31 13.63
CA LEU A 42 -12.78 -4.43 14.14
C LEU A 42 -11.45 -4.01 14.77
N PHE A 43 -10.84 -2.90 14.34
CA PHE A 43 -9.53 -2.47 14.84
C PHE A 43 -9.59 -1.15 15.61
N LEU A 44 -10.32 -0.14 15.10
CA LEU A 44 -10.34 1.19 15.71
C LEU A 44 -11.14 1.18 17.01
N ILE A 45 -12.31 0.55 17.04
CA ILE A 45 -13.13 0.46 18.27
C ILE A 45 -12.39 -0.26 19.41
N PRO A 46 -11.78 -1.45 19.23
CA PRO A 46 -10.96 -2.06 20.28
C PRO A 46 -9.81 -1.15 20.73
N GLY A 47 -9.14 -0.45 19.82
CA GLY A 47 -8.11 0.53 20.18
C GLY A 47 -8.63 1.64 21.09
N MET A 48 -9.80 2.21 20.78
CA MET A 48 -10.45 3.24 21.61
C MET A 48 -10.87 2.69 22.98
N ILE A 49 -11.40 1.47 23.05
CA ILE A 49 -11.75 0.80 24.31
C ILE A 49 -10.49 0.61 25.17
N ALA A 50 -9.41 0.11 24.59
CA ALA A 50 -8.13 -0.06 25.30
C ALA A 50 -7.63 1.28 25.87
N PHE A 51 -7.68 2.33 25.07
CA PHE A 51 -7.30 3.68 25.51
C PHE A 51 -8.16 4.16 26.68
N ALA A 52 -9.48 4.03 26.59
CA ALA A 52 -10.41 4.44 27.65
C ALA A 52 -10.19 3.66 28.95
N LEU A 53 -10.00 2.33 28.87
CA LEU A 53 -9.70 1.48 30.03
C LEU A 53 -8.39 1.90 30.71
N SER A 54 -7.36 2.21 29.91
CA SER A 54 -6.06 2.64 30.42
C SER A 54 -6.12 4.03 31.04
N LYS A 55 -6.86 4.97 30.45
CA LYS A 55 -6.99 6.34 30.94
C LYS A 55 -7.78 6.40 32.24
N ASN A 56 -8.81 5.56 32.38
CA ASN A 56 -9.66 5.51 33.56
C ASN A 56 -9.12 4.59 34.67
N GLY A 57 -7.96 3.95 34.47
CA GLY A 57 -7.32 3.10 35.48
C GLY A 57 -8.17 1.89 35.89
N VAL A 58 -8.94 1.32 34.96
CA VAL A 58 -9.87 0.23 35.26
C VAL A 58 -9.11 -1.01 35.72
N ILE A 59 -9.55 -1.61 36.83
CA ILE A 59 -8.94 -2.83 37.37
C ILE A 59 -9.59 -4.04 36.69
N ILE A 60 -8.76 -4.89 36.07
CA ILE A 60 -9.17 -6.15 35.45
C ILE A 60 -8.34 -7.27 36.07
N ASN A 61 -9.01 -8.28 36.62
CA ASN A 61 -8.37 -9.42 37.30
C ASN A 61 -7.38 -9.00 38.42
N GLY A 62 -7.71 -7.95 39.17
CA GLY A 62 -6.89 -7.46 40.28
C GLY A 62 -5.72 -6.55 39.88
N GLU A 63 -5.52 -6.28 38.59
CA GLU A 63 -4.48 -5.39 38.09
C GLU A 63 -5.06 -4.18 37.36
N VAL A 64 -4.45 -3.01 37.53
CA VAL A 64 -4.81 -1.82 36.76
C VAL A 64 -4.47 -2.04 35.28
N PHE A 65 -5.45 -1.88 34.41
CA PHE A 65 -5.23 -1.90 32.98
C PHE A 65 -4.39 -0.68 32.58
N LYS A 66 -3.19 -0.93 32.05
CA LYS A 66 -2.27 0.12 31.61
C LYS A 66 -1.66 -0.24 30.27
N LEU A 67 -1.73 0.68 29.32
CA LEU A 67 -1.04 0.55 28.04
C LEU A 67 0.37 1.13 28.15
N SER A 68 1.37 0.35 27.70
CA SER A 68 2.76 0.78 27.62
C SER A 68 3.05 1.60 26.36
N ILE A 69 2.53 1.14 25.22
CA ILE A 69 2.63 1.79 23.91
C ILE A 69 1.31 1.63 23.13
N PRO A 70 0.98 2.54 22.21
CA PRO A 70 -0.25 2.46 21.42
C PRO A 70 -0.43 1.12 20.67
N ASP A 71 0.65 0.60 20.09
CA ASP A 71 0.63 -0.65 19.31
C ASP A 71 0.32 -1.90 20.15
N ALA A 72 0.48 -1.82 21.48
CA ALA A 72 0.18 -2.92 22.39
C ALA A 72 -1.32 -3.00 22.76
N ALA A 73 -2.17 -2.09 22.27
CA ALA A 73 -3.59 -2.01 22.63
C ALA A 73 -4.34 -3.33 22.45
N PHE A 74 -4.31 -3.88 21.23
CA PHE A 74 -5.07 -5.10 20.92
C PHE A 74 -4.52 -6.35 21.63
N PRO A 75 -3.19 -6.62 21.63
CA PRO A 75 -2.64 -7.73 22.41
C PRO A 75 -2.95 -7.65 23.91
N THR A 76 -2.94 -6.44 24.49
CA THR A 76 -3.23 -6.23 25.91
C THR A 76 -4.69 -6.55 26.23
N LEU A 77 -5.63 -6.13 25.37
CA LEU A 77 -7.05 -6.50 25.52
C LEU A 77 -7.25 -8.02 25.48
N VAL A 78 -6.66 -8.69 24.48
CA VAL A 78 -6.74 -10.16 24.34
C VAL A 78 -6.17 -10.86 25.58
N ALA A 79 -5.02 -10.39 26.08
CA ALA A 79 -4.35 -10.99 27.23
C ALA A 79 -5.12 -10.79 28.54
N LYS A 80 -5.75 -9.63 28.75
CA LYS A 80 -6.39 -9.28 30.04
C LYS A 80 -7.88 -9.60 30.11
N LEU A 81 -8.63 -9.48 29.01
CA LEU A 81 -10.09 -9.62 29.01
C LEU A 81 -10.59 -11.00 28.60
N LEU A 82 -9.88 -11.72 27.73
CA LEU A 82 -10.40 -12.98 27.20
C LEU A 82 -10.14 -14.16 28.15
N PRO A 83 -11.10 -15.09 28.28
CA PRO A 83 -10.94 -16.30 29.08
C PRO A 83 -9.91 -17.24 28.47
N ALA A 84 -9.45 -18.19 29.28
CA ALA A 84 -8.62 -19.30 28.81
C ALA A 84 -9.35 -20.08 27.68
N GLY A 85 -8.59 -20.64 26.74
CA GLY A 85 -9.14 -21.23 25.51
C GLY A 85 -9.35 -20.19 24.40
N VAL A 86 -10.26 -19.23 24.59
CA VAL A 86 -10.55 -18.18 23.58
C VAL A 86 -9.31 -17.31 23.32
N LYS A 87 -8.57 -16.96 24.38
CA LYS A 87 -7.28 -16.27 24.26
C LYS A 87 -6.31 -17.00 23.36
N GLY A 88 -6.19 -18.32 23.53
CA GLY A 88 -5.33 -19.17 22.70
C GLY A 88 -5.79 -19.18 21.24
N LEU A 89 -7.09 -19.32 21.00
CA LEU A 89 -7.68 -19.29 19.65
C LEU A 89 -7.36 -17.97 18.93
N VAL A 90 -7.51 -16.83 19.61
CA VAL A 90 -7.22 -15.51 19.05
C VAL A 90 -5.73 -15.35 18.74
N VAL A 91 -4.84 -15.75 19.66
CA VAL A 91 -3.39 -15.69 19.43
C VAL A 91 -2.98 -16.56 18.23
N CYS A 92 -3.49 -17.80 18.14
CA CYS A 92 -3.27 -18.67 16.99
C CYS A 92 -3.79 -18.04 15.68
N GLY A 93 -4.96 -17.41 15.71
CA GLY A 93 -5.54 -16.72 14.56
C GLY A 93 -4.67 -15.55 14.07
N ILE A 94 -4.14 -14.74 14.99
CA ILE A 94 -3.22 -13.64 14.65
C ILE A 94 -1.94 -14.19 14.03
N LEU A 95 -1.34 -15.23 14.61
CA LEU A 95 -0.14 -15.86 14.06
C LEU A 95 -0.38 -16.46 12.67
N ALA A 96 -1.50 -17.13 12.47
CA ALA A 96 -1.88 -17.67 11.17
C ALA A 96 -2.08 -16.57 10.13
N ALA A 97 -2.76 -15.47 10.49
CA ALA A 97 -2.96 -14.32 9.61
C ALA A 97 -1.64 -13.61 9.25
N LEU A 98 -0.73 -13.47 10.21
CA LEU A 98 0.62 -12.93 10.00
C LEU A 98 1.41 -13.83 9.02
N MET A 99 1.42 -15.14 9.25
CA MET A 99 2.13 -16.09 8.38
C MET A 99 1.57 -16.08 6.95
N SER A 100 0.25 -16.01 6.79
CA SER A 100 -0.39 -15.91 5.47
C SER A 100 0.01 -14.62 4.73
N SER A 101 0.07 -13.50 5.45
CA SER A 101 0.46 -12.20 4.89
C SER A 101 1.93 -12.18 4.49
N LEU A 102 2.82 -12.67 5.36
CA LEU A 102 4.27 -12.77 5.10
C LEU A 102 4.56 -13.71 3.92
N ALA A 103 3.90 -14.87 3.86
CA ALA A 103 4.06 -15.79 2.73
C ALA A 103 3.68 -15.14 1.40
N SER A 104 2.58 -14.36 1.38
CA SER A 104 2.16 -13.61 0.18
C SER A 104 3.21 -12.56 -0.22
N LEU A 105 3.70 -11.75 0.73
CA LEU A 105 4.71 -10.72 0.50
C LEU A 105 6.03 -11.30 -0.02
N PHE A 106 6.51 -12.38 0.60
CA PHE A 106 7.74 -13.06 0.21
C PHE A 106 7.62 -13.68 -1.18
N ASN A 107 6.51 -14.35 -1.47
CA ASN A 107 6.28 -14.93 -2.79
C ASN A 107 6.21 -13.87 -3.89
N SER A 108 5.48 -12.77 -3.68
CA SER A 108 5.43 -11.68 -4.66
C SER A 108 6.78 -11.01 -4.84
N SER A 109 7.55 -10.80 -3.77
CA SER A 109 8.91 -10.22 -3.86
C SER A 109 9.89 -11.13 -4.59
N ALA A 110 9.83 -12.44 -4.33
CA ALA A 110 10.62 -13.44 -5.05
C ALA A 110 10.27 -13.46 -6.53
N MET A 111 8.99 -13.35 -6.88
CA MET A 111 8.55 -13.25 -8.28
C MET A 111 9.06 -11.99 -8.96
N LEU A 112 8.93 -10.82 -8.32
CA LEU A 112 9.47 -9.55 -8.83
C LEU A 112 10.98 -9.69 -9.12
N PHE A 113 11.76 -10.24 -8.18
CA PHE A 113 13.19 -10.44 -8.40
C PHE A 113 13.50 -11.44 -9.51
N THR A 114 12.85 -12.61 -9.51
CA THR A 114 13.17 -13.69 -10.45
C THR A 114 12.71 -13.40 -11.88
N ILE A 115 11.52 -12.83 -12.06
CA ILE A 115 10.94 -12.58 -13.38
C ILE A 115 11.44 -11.24 -13.94
N ASP A 116 11.34 -10.17 -13.15
CA ASP A 116 11.57 -8.82 -13.68
C ASP A 116 13.06 -8.45 -13.74
N PHE A 117 13.88 -8.99 -12.84
CA PHE A 117 15.33 -8.79 -12.85
C PHE A 117 16.07 -10.01 -13.42
N TYR A 118 16.00 -11.16 -12.76
CA TYR A 118 16.88 -12.29 -13.10
C TYR A 118 16.60 -12.83 -14.51
N LYS A 119 15.35 -13.16 -14.83
CA LYS A 119 14.96 -13.70 -16.14
C LYS A 119 15.10 -12.67 -17.26
N ARG A 120 14.98 -11.37 -16.95
CA ARG A 120 15.26 -10.29 -17.92
C ARG A 120 16.72 -10.28 -18.38
N PHE A 121 17.66 -10.54 -17.47
CA PHE A 121 19.09 -10.64 -17.81
C PHE A 121 19.51 -12.04 -18.29
N ARG A 122 18.81 -13.10 -17.85
CA ARG A 122 19.06 -14.50 -18.26
C ARG A 122 17.76 -15.21 -18.70
N PRO A 123 17.31 -14.96 -19.95
CA PRO A 123 16.00 -15.42 -20.43
C PRO A 123 15.82 -16.93 -20.44
N GLU A 124 16.89 -17.68 -20.72
CA GLU A 124 16.85 -19.15 -20.89
C GLU A 124 16.98 -19.94 -19.58
N THR A 125 16.80 -19.28 -18.43
CA THR A 125 16.91 -19.96 -17.13
C THR A 125 15.74 -20.94 -16.93
N PRO A 126 15.99 -22.23 -16.65
CA PRO A 126 14.93 -23.20 -16.39
C PRO A 126 14.09 -22.85 -15.16
N GLU A 127 12.80 -23.16 -15.20
CA GLU A 127 11.85 -22.83 -14.12
C GLU A 127 12.26 -23.38 -12.75
N LYS A 128 12.75 -24.63 -12.69
CA LYS A 128 13.26 -25.23 -11.44
C LYS A 128 14.36 -24.40 -10.80
N LYS A 129 15.24 -23.80 -11.61
CA LYS A 129 16.33 -22.95 -11.13
C LYS A 129 15.80 -21.59 -10.66
N LEU A 130 14.78 -21.04 -11.32
CA LEU A 130 14.11 -19.81 -10.89
C LEU A 130 13.47 -19.95 -9.51
N VAL A 131 12.87 -21.10 -9.19
CA VAL A 131 12.30 -21.36 -7.86
C VAL A 131 13.37 -21.29 -6.76
N VAL A 132 14.52 -21.93 -6.96
CA VAL A 132 15.63 -21.90 -5.99
C VAL A 132 16.17 -20.47 -5.82
N ILE A 133 16.32 -19.73 -6.91
CA ILE A 133 16.75 -18.33 -6.87
C ILE A 133 15.72 -17.48 -6.10
N GLY A 134 14.43 -17.71 -6.31
CA GLY A 134 13.35 -17.04 -5.58
C GLY A 134 13.38 -17.32 -4.07
N GLN A 135 13.67 -18.56 -3.67
CA GLN A 135 13.87 -18.92 -2.27
C GLN A 135 15.07 -18.21 -1.65
N ILE A 136 16.20 -18.13 -2.36
CA ILE A 136 17.39 -17.39 -1.91
C ILE A 136 17.07 -15.90 -1.78
N ALA A 137 16.40 -15.31 -2.79
CA ALA A 137 15.98 -13.92 -2.75
C ALA A 137 15.07 -13.63 -1.55
N THR A 138 14.16 -14.55 -1.22
CA THR A 138 13.31 -14.45 -0.03
C THR A 138 14.14 -14.39 1.25
N VAL A 139 15.12 -15.29 1.42
CA VAL A 139 16.01 -15.29 2.60
C VAL A 139 16.75 -13.96 2.73
N VAL A 140 17.30 -13.44 1.62
CA VAL A 140 17.99 -12.14 1.60
C VAL A 140 17.06 -11.00 2.01
N ILE A 141 15.83 -10.97 1.46
CA ILE A 141 14.83 -9.94 1.80
C ILE A 141 14.46 -9.99 3.28
N VAL A 142 14.31 -11.20 3.86
CA VAL A 142 14.04 -11.36 5.29
C VAL A 142 15.18 -10.79 6.13
N ILE A 143 16.43 -11.10 5.79
CA ILE A 143 17.60 -10.57 6.50
C ILE A 143 17.62 -9.03 6.42
N LEU A 144 17.44 -8.45 5.23
CA LEU A 144 17.39 -7.00 5.05
C LEU A 144 16.25 -6.36 5.85
N GLY A 145 15.07 -7.01 5.90
CA GLY A 145 13.94 -6.55 6.70
C GLY A 145 14.23 -6.53 8.21
N ILE A 146 14.94 -7.54 8.73
CA ILE A 146 15.39 -7.58 10.14
C ILE A 146 16.39 -6.45 10.42
N LEU A 147 17.34 -6.23 9.51
CA LEU A 147 18.32 -5.15 9.63
C LEU A 147 17.68 -3.75 9.57
N TRP A 148 16.47 -3.63 9.02
CA TRP A 148 15.74 -2.37 8.91
C TRP A 148 14.98 -1.96 10.19
N ILE A 149 14.79 -2.87 11.15
CA ILE A 149 14.05 -2.61 12.40
C ILE A 149 14.55 -1.37 13.19
N PRO A 150 15.86 -1.12 13.33
CA PRO A 150 16.34 0.07 14.04
C PRO A 150 15.92 1.38 13.35
N ILE A 151 15.92 1.41 12.01
CA ILE A 151 15.50 2.59 11.22
C ILE A 151 14.00 2.81 11.38
N MET A 152 13.21 1.73 11.40
CA MET A 152 11.77 1.84 11.67
C MET A 152 11.49 2.52 13.01
N ARG A 153 12.25 2.16 14.06
CA ARG A 153 12.08 2.74 15.41
C ARG A 153 12.54 4.20 15.53
N SER A 154 13.37 4.71 14.62
CA SER A 154 13.86 6.10 14.67
C SER A 154 12.95 7.11 13.96
N VAL A 155 12.02 6.62 13.12
CA VAL A 155 11.18 7.49 12.27
C VAL A 155 9.77 7.72 12.85
N GLY A 156 9.24 6.81 13.68
CA GLY A 156 7.93 7.02 14.29
C GLY A 156 7.63 6.14 15.50
N ASP A 157 6.89 6.70 16.47
CA ASP A 157 6.50 6.04 17.72
C ASP A 157 5.34 5.05 17.56
N VAL A 158 4.59 5.17 16.46
CA VAL A 158 3.44 4.31 16.12
C VAL A 158 3.68 3.68 14.76
N LEU A 159 3.66 2.35 14.72
CA LEU A 159 4.02 1.58 13.52
C LEU A 159 3.16 1.96 12.29
N TYR A 160 1.87 2.25 12.50
CA TYR A 160 0.99 2.68 11.43
C TYR A 160 1.42 4.01 10.80
N ASN A 161 1.78 5.00 11.63
CA ASN A 161 2.23 6.30 11.13
C ASN A 161 3.54 6.19 10.36
N TYR A 162 4.48 5.38 10.86
CA TYR A 162 5.71 5.04 10.14
C TYR A 162 5.43 4.44 8.76
N LEU A 163 4.53 3.44 8.70
CA LEU A 163 4.18 2.77 7.45
C LEU A 163 3.54 3.75 6.47
N GLN A 164 2.63 4.62 6.95
CA GLN A 164 2.01 5.66 6.12
C GLN A 164 3.04 6.68 5.64
N ASP A 165 3.99 7.08 6.48
CA ASP A 165 5.08 7.98 6.13
C ASP A 165 5.94 7.44 4.99
N VAL A 166 6.40 6.19 5.11
CA VAL A 166 7.21 5.53 4.07
C VAL A 166 6.40 5.35 2.78
N GLN A 167 5.13 4.95 2.87
CA GLN A 167 4.27 4.85 1.69
C GLN A 167 3.98 6.21 1.05
N SER A 168 3.90 7.28 1.84
CA SER A 168 3.62 8.64 1.37
C SER A 168 4.71 9.14 0.41
N VAL A 169 5.92 8.61 0.51
CA VAL A 169 7.06 9.00 -0.33
C VAL A 169 7.33 8.02 -1.48
N LEU A 170 6.99 6.74 -1.34
CA LEU A 170 7.19 5.76 -2.41
C LEU A 170 6.03 5.70 -3.40
N SER A 171 4.79 5.85 -2.90
CA SER A 171 3.58 5.69 -3.71
C SER A 171 3.34 6.75 -4.80
N PRO A 172 3.67 8.05 -4.62
CA PRO A 172 3.23 9.08 -5.57
C PRO A 172 3.80 8.94 -6.98
N GLY A 173 5.10 8.64 -7.10
CA GLY A 173 5.75 8.51 -8.41
C GLY A 173 5.18 7.36 -9.24
N ILE A 174 4.97 6.21 -8.60
CA ILE A 174 4.36 5.03 -9.23
C ILE A 174 2.90 5.34 -9.59
N ALA A 175 2.14 5.92 -8.66
CA ALA A 175 0.75 6.31 -8.92
C ALA A 175 0.62 7.25 -10.13
N ALA A 176 1.49 8.26 -10.23
CA ALA A 176 1.49 9.22 -11.33
C ALA A 176 1.80 8.54 -12.67
N ALA A 177 2.81 7.68 -12.71
CA ALA A 177 3.18 6.94 -13.92
C ALA A 177 2.05 6.01 -14.40
N PHE A 178 1.42 5.26 -13.49
CA PHE A 178 0.28 4.39 -13.84
C PHE A 178 -0.95 5.18 -14.26
N LEU A 179 -1.31 6.25 -13.53
CA LEU A 179 -2.47 7.07 -13.84
C LEU A 179 -2.33 7.71 -15.23
N LEU A 180 -1.20 8.35 -15.52
CA LEU A 180 -0.95 8.94 -16.83
C LEU A 180 -0.79 7.89 -17.92
N GLY A 181 -0.19 6.73 -17.60
CA GLY A 181 -0.10 5.60 -18.53
C GLY A 181 -1.47 5.09 -18.99
N ILE A 182 -2.47 5.07 -18.10
CA ILE A 182 -3.83 4.61 -18.43
C ILE A 182 -4.68 5.74 -19.03
N CYS A 183 -4.55 6.97 -18.54
CA CYS A 183 -5.44 8.07 -18.91
C CYS A 183 -4.97 8.91 -20.10
N TRP A 184 -3.68 8.89 -20.44
CA TRP A 184 -3.12 9.80 -21.43
C TRP A 184 -2.24 9.08 -22.48
N LYS A 185 -2.73 9.08 -23.73
CA LYS A 185 -2.10 8.39 -24.88
C LYS A 185 -0.68 8.87 -25.22
N ARG A 186 -0.31 10.07 -24.76
CA ARG A 186 0.98 10.70 -25.07
C ARG A 186 2.08 10.36 -24.05
N THR A 187 1.73 9.74 -22.93
CA THR A 187 2.69 9.32 -21.89
C THR A 187 3.78 8.45 -22.51
N SER A 188 5.02 8.94 -22.48
CA SER A 188 6.15 8.21 -23.03
C SER A 188 6.82 7.36 -21.94
N ALA A 189 7.53 6.28 -22.34
CA ALA A 189 8.29 5.45 -21.41
C ALA A 189 9.34 6.26 -20.64
N GLN A 190 9.97 7.24 -21.31
CA GLN A 190 10.93 8.16 -20.67
C GLN A 190 10.22 9.07 -19.66
N GLY A 191 9.04 9.60 -19.98
CA GLY A 191 8.27 10.43 -19.04
C GLY A 191 7.87 9.67 -17.77
N GLY A 192 7.42 8.42 -17.92
CA GLY A 192 7.14 7.54 -16.78
C GLY A 192 8.39 7.26 -15.95
N MET A 193 9.50 6.90 -16.60
CA MET A 193 10.77 6.61 -15.92
C MET A 193 11.30 7.80 -15.13
N TRP A 194 11.39 9.00 -15.74
CA TRP A 194 11.89 10.20 -15.07
C TRP A 194 10.96 10.68 -13.96
N GLY A 195 9.63 10.56 -14.14
CA GLY A 195 8.66 10.84 -13.08
C GLY A 195 8.85 9.94 -11.85
N MET A 196 9.02 8.63 -12.07
CA MET A 196 9.28 7.68 -10.99
C MET A 196 10.65 7.91 -10.33
N LEU A 197 11.71 8.15 -11.12
CA LEU A 197 13.05 8.41 -10.58
C LEU A 197 13.08 9.67 -9.72
N ALA A 198 12.51 10.77 -10.20
CA ALA A 198 12.43 12.00 -9.42
C ALA A 198 11.61 11.81 -8.14
N GLY A 199 10.50 11.06 -8.22
CA GLY A 199 9.74 10.66 -7.04
C GLY A 199 10.60 9.91 -6.03
N ILE A 200 11.31 8.86 -6.45
CA ILE A 200 12.19 8.08 -5.56
C ILE A 200 13.28 8.97 -4.94
N ILE A 201 13.92 9.85 -5.72
CA ILE A 201 14.96 10.75 -5.22
C ILE A 201 14.38 11.66 -4.13
N ILE A 202 13.28 12.37 -4.41
CA ILE A 202 12.61 13.26 -3.44
C ILE A 202 12.18 12.47 -2.19
N GLY A 203 11.68 11.25 -2.38
CA GLY A 203 11.24 10.39 -1.29
C GLY A 203 12.37 9.91 -0.38
N ILE A 204 13.50 9.51 -0.96
CA ILE A 204 14.72 9.16 -0.21
C ILE A 204 15.27 10.39 0.51
N THR A 205 15.29 11.56 -0.15
CA THR A 205 15.68 12.83 0.49
C THR A 205 14.81 13.12 1.72
N ARG A 206 13.50 12.91 1.62
CA ARG A 206 12.58 13.06 2.75
C ARG A 206 12.85 12.07 3.88
N LEU A 207 13.04 10.78 3.56
CA LEU A 207 13.34 9.77 4.57
C LEU A 207 14.66 10.08 5.28
N GLY A 208 15.68 10.49 4.52
CA GLY A 208 16.96 10.93 5.07
C GLY A 208 16.80 12.15 5.98
N ALA A 209 16.01 13.14 5.56
CA ALA A 209 15.69 14.31 6.39
C ALA A 209 14.96 13.91 7.69
N LYS A 210 13.98 13.00 7.63
CA LYS A 210 13.31 12.47 8.84
C LYS A 210 14.28 11.78 9.79
N VAL A 211 15.11 10.87 9.29
CA VAL A 211 16.11 10.19 10.14
C VAL A 211 17.10 11.19 10.74
N TYR A 212 17.53 12.19 9.99
CA TYR A 212 18.47 13.20 10.47
C TYR A 212 17.84 14.12 11.53
N TYR A 213 16.73 14.78 11.19
CA TYR A 213 16.10 15.79 12.06
C TYR A 213 15.41 15.19 13.28
N SER A 214 14.97 13.93 13.25
CA SER A 214 14.47 13.24 14.46
C SER A 214 15.58 12.98 15.50
N ASN A 215 16.85 12.97 15.09
CA ASN A 215 17.99 12.70 15.98
C ASN A 215 18.87 13.93 16.26
N ALA A 216 18.62 15.06 15.58
CA ALA A 216 19.39 16.28 15.75
C ALA A 216 18.82 17.13 16.89
N VAL A 217 19.62 17.41 17.91
CA VAL A 217 19.19 18.12 19.13
C VAL A 217 19.05 19.64 18.91
N ASP A 218 19.76 20.22 17.94
CA ASP A 218 19.74 21.67 17.64
C ASP A 218 19.80 21.96 16.13
N ALA A 219 18.84 21.42 15.38
CA ALA A 219 18.74 21.70 13.95
C ALA A 219 18.17 23.11 13.68
N SER A 220 18.95 23.96 13.00
CA SER A 220 18.50 25.28 12.56
C SER A 220 17.26 25.18 11.69
N ASP A 221 16.32 26.09 11.93
CA ASP A 221 15.09 26.14 11.15
C ASP A 221 15.39 26.72 9.76
N ASN A 222 15.10 25.95 8.72
CA ASN A 222 15.38 26.31 7.34
C ASN A 222 14.33 25.73 6.40
N LEU A 223 14.30 26.24 5.16
CA LEU A 223 13.31 25.82 4.16
C LEU A 223 13.36 24.31 3.88
N PHE A 224 14.55 23.69 3.97
CA PHE A 224 14.70 22.26 3.74
C PHE A 224 14.00 21.43 4.81
N LYS A 225 14.19 21.80 6.09
CA LYS A 225 13.49 21.19 7.23
C LYS A 225 11.98 21.39 7.11
N ALA A 226 11.53 22.61 6.80
CA ALA A 226 10.11 22.89 6.62
C ALA A 226 9.45 22.02 5.53
N LEU A 227 10.11 21.85 4.39
CA LEU A 227 9.58 21.09 3.26
C LEU A 227 9.67 19.56 3.44
N PHE A 228 10.80 19.06 3.94
CA PHE A 228 11.08 17.62 3.97
C PHE A 228 10.78 16.96 5.32
N TYR A 229 10.81 17.72 6.42
CA TYR A 229 10.58 17.20 7.77
C TYR A 229 9.24 17.64 8.35
N ASP A 230 9.01 18.95 8.50
CA ASP A 230 7.86 19.48 9.26
C ASP A 230 6.52 19.31 8.53
N MET A 231 6.53 19.29 7.20
CA MET A 231 5.30 19.10 6.42
C MET A 231 4.67 17.74 6.73
N ASN A 232 3.37 17.75 7.04
CA ASN A 232 2.59 16.54 7.25
C ASN A 232 2.66 15.62 6.02
N TRP A 233 2.78 14.31 6.27
CA TRP A 233 2.99 13.30 5.24
C TRP A 233 1.89 13.21 4.19
N LEU A 234 0.64 13.50 4.55
CA LEU A 234 -0.47 13.44 3.63
C LEU A 234 -0.41 14.59 2.61
N PHE A 235 -0.12 15.80 3.08
CA PHE A 235 0.06 16.96 2.19
C PHE A 235 1.29 16.80 1.32
N PHE A 236 2.42 16.35 1.88
CA PHE A 236 3.61 16.06 1.09
C PHE A 236 3.33 15.02 0.00
N CYS A 237 2.61 13.93 0.32
CA CYS A 237 2.22 12.92 -0.65
C CYS A 237 1.42 13.52 -1.82
N GLY A 238 0.47 14.43 -1.52
CA GLY A 238 -0.32 15.12 -2.53
C GLY A 238 0.51 16.02 -3.43
N TRP A 239 1.37 16.86 -2.85
CA TRP A 239 2.27 17.73 -3.61
C TRP A 239 3.27 16.96 -4.45
N MET A 240 3.85 15.90 -3.90
CA MET A 240 4.77 15.01 -4.60
C MET A 240 4.09 14.29 -5.77
N PHE A 241 2.82 13.88 -5.60
CA PHE A 241 2.04 13.28 -6.68
C PHE A 241 1.81 14.26 -7.83
N LEU A 242 1.40 15.49 -7.52
CA LEU A 242 1.23 16.54 -8.53
C LEU A 242 2.54 16.86 -9.24
N PHE A 243 3.64 16.97 -8.49
CA PHE A 243 4.97 17.17 -9.06
C PHE A 243 5.35 16.05 -10.03
N CYS A 244 5.16 14.78 -9.65
CA CYS A 244 5.46 13.64 -10.51
C CYS A 244 4.59 13.63 -11.78
N ILE A 245 3.31 13.99 -11.67
CA ILE A 245 2.42 14.16 -12.84
C ILE A 245 2.96 15.22 -13.79
N ILE A 246 3.27 16.41 -13.27
CA ILE A 246 3.76 17.53 -14.09
C ILE A 246 5.07 17.14 -14.78
N LEU A 247 6.01 16.55 -14.04
CA LEU A 247 7.28 16.11 -14.60
C LEU A 247 7.10 15.06 -15.69
N THR A 248 6.26 14.03 -15.45
CA THR A 248 5.96 13.02 -16.46
C THR A 248 5.31 13.63 -17.70
N ILE A 249 4.43 14.63 -17.54
CA ILE A 249 3.82 15.36 -18.67
C ILE A 249 4.89 16.11 -19.47
N VAL A 250 5.68 16.95 -18.81
CA VAL A 250 6.72 17.77 -19.45
C VAL A 250 7.71 16.88 -20.21
N VAL A 251 8.24 15.84 -19.56
CA VAL A 251 9.18 14.92 -20.20
C VAL A 251 8.51 14.14 -21.34
N SER A 252 7.25 13.72 -21.19
CA SER A 252 6.53 13.05 -22.27
C SER A 252 6.37 13.94 -23.49
N LEU A 253 6.05 15.23 -23.31
CA LEU A 253 5.93 16.19 -24.41
C LEU A 253 7.27 16.42 -25.12
N CYS A 254 8.37 16.46 -24.37
CA CYS A 254 9.73 16.65 -24.91
C CYS A 254 10.36 15.39 -25.52
N THR A 255 9.71 14.23 -25.44
CA THR A 255 10.25 12.94 -25.90
C THR A 255 9.39 12.32 -27.00
N LYS A 256 9.90 11.30 -27.71
CA LYS A 256 9.17 10.66 -28.82
C LYS A 256 7.84 10.07 -28.34
N ALA A 257 6.78 10.32 -29.10
CA ALA A 257 5.47 9.74 -28.83
C ALA A 257 5.51 8.21 -28.91
N PRO A 258 4.79 7.51 -28.02
CA PRO A 258 4.68 6.06 -28.09
C PRO A 258 3.99 5.62 -29.38
N GLU A 259 4.46 4.52 -29.97
CA GLU A 259 3.87 3.94 -31.17
C GLU A 259 2.46 3.41 -30.87
N ALA A 260 1.51 3.64 -31.78
CA ALA A 260 0.11 3.30 -31.59
C ALA A 260 -0.11 1.81 -31.23
N GLY A 261 0.67 0.90 -31.82
CA GLY A 261 0.58 -0.54 -31.53
C GLY A 261 1.03 -0.90 -30.10
N LYS A 262 1.94 -0.12 -29.48
CA LYS A 262 2.40 -0.38 -28.11
C LYS A 262 1.41 0.07 -27.04
N ILE A 263 0.48 0.96 -27.38
CA ILE A 263 -0.51 1.51 -26.45
C ILE A 263 -1.93 0.96 -26.70
N GLN A 264 -2.10 0.10 -27.70
CA GLN A 264 -3.39 -0.52 -28.03
C GLN A 264 -3.89 -1.38 -26.86
N GLY A 265 -5.15 -1.19 -26.45
CA GLY A 265 -5.75 -1.91 -25.32
C GLY A 265 -5.26 -1.49 -23.92
N LEU A 266 -4.21 -0.67 -23.81
CA LEU A 266 -3.59 -0.29 -22.53
C LEU A 266 -4.03 1.09 -22.00
N VAL A 267 -4.54 1.94 -22.88
CA VAL A 267 -4.87 3.35 -22.57
C VAL A 267 -6.35 3.60 -22.85
N PHE A 268 -6.97 4.50 -22.09
CA PHE A 268 -8.33 4.92 -22.40
C PHE A 268 -8.44 5.48 -23.82
N GLY A 269 -9.40 4.93 -24.56
CA GLY A 269 -9.64 5.27 -25.95
C GLY A 269 -8.70 4.59 -26.96
N THR A 270 -7.85 3.63 -26.56
CA THR A 270 -7.11 2.74 -27.47
C THR A 270 -7.62 1.28 -27.44
N ALA A 271 -8.60 1.00 -26.58
CA ALA A 271 -9.26 -0.30 -26.53
C ALA A 271 -10.03 -0.61 -27.82
N THR A 272 -9.91 -1.84 -28.30
CA THR A 272 -10.59 -2.35 -29.50
C THR A 272 -12.11 -2.46 -29.25
N PRO A 273 -12.93 -2.51 -30.31
CA PRO A 273 -14.37 -2.74 -30.16
C PRO A 273 -14.69 -4.03 -29.39
N GLU A 274 -13.90 -5.10 -29.62
CA GLU A 274 -14.04 -6.38 -28.93
C GLU A 274 -13.74 -6.27 -27.43
N GLU A 275 -12.65 -5.61 -27.05
CA GLU A 275 -12.28 -5.38 -25.64
C GLU A 275 -13.35 -4.54 -24.91
N ARG A 276 -13.91 -3.54 -25.58
CA ARG A 276 -15.00 -2.72 -25.03
C ARG A 276 -16.27 -3.54 -24.83
N ALA A 277 -16.62 -4.38 -25.81
CA ALA A 277 -17.76 -5.28 -25.72
C ALA A 277 -17.59 -6.28 -24.57
N ALA A 278 -16.42 -6.91 -24.45
CA ALA A 278 -16.09 -7.82 -23.37
C ALA A 278 -16.14 -7.13 -21.99
N THR A 279 -15.58 -5.92 -21.90
CA THR A 279 -15.64 -5.10 -20.68
C THR A 279 -17.08 -4.77 -20.31
N ARG A 280 -17.93 -4.37 -21.28
CA ARG A 280 -19.34 -4.07 -21.01
C ARG A 280 -20.12 -5.31 -20.59
N ALA A 281 -19.89 -6.45 -21.22
CA ALA A 281 -20.53 -7.72 -20.89
C ALA A 281 -20.12 -8.25 -19.50
N SER A 282 -18.98 -7.79 -18.96
CA SER A 282 -18.48 -8.24 -17.67
C SER A 282 -19.25 -7.74 -16.45
N TRP A 283 -20.17 -6.76 -16.61
CA TRP A 283 -20.93 -6.19 -15.49
C TRP A 283 -22.39 -5.95 -15.83
N ASN A 284 -23.23 -5.91 -14.80
CA ASN A 284 -24.65 -5.62 -14.92
C ASN A 284 -25.11 -4.59 -13.86
N HIS A 285 -26.41 -4.31 -13.82
CA HIS A 285 -26.97 -3.32 -12.88
C HIS A 285 -26.69 -3.66 -11.40
N TRP A 286 -26.56 -4.94 -11.03
CA TRP A 286 -26.29 -5.32 -9.64
C TRP A 286 -24.90 -4.88 -9.21
N ASP A 287 -23.90 -5.03 -10.07
CA ASP A 287 -22.53 -4.62 -9.77
C ASP A 287 -22.46 -3.09 -9.53
N VAL A 288 -23.25 -2.32 -10.29
CA VAL A 288 -23.39 -0.86 -10.11
C VAL A 288 -24.13 -0.53 -8.82
N ILE A 289 -25.28 -1.15 -8.56
CA ILE A 289 -26.07 -0.95 -7.33
C ILE A 289 -25.19 -1.20 -6.10
N HIS A 290 -24.46 -2.31 -6.07
CA HIS A 290 -23.58 -2.63 -4.95
C HIS A 290 -22.44 -1.63 -4.77
N SER A 291 -21.89 -1.10 -5.86
CA SER A 291 -20.87 -0.05 -5.80
C SER A 291 -21.45 1.26 -5.26
N VAL A 292 -22.65 1.64 -5.68
CA VAL A 292 -23.37 2.81 -5.17
C VAL A 292 -23.70 2.67 -3.68
N ILE A 293 -24.13 1.48 -3.24
CA ILE A 293 -24.38 1.20 -1.81
C ILE A 293 -23.11 1.42 -0.97
N ILE A 294 -21.96 0.89 -1.41
CA ILE A 294 -20.68 1.08 -0.70
C ILE A 294 -20.32 2.57 -0.58
N LEU A 295 -20.45 3.31 -1.69
CA LEU A 295 -20.20 4.75 -1.70
C LEU A 295 -21.17 5.50 -0.79
N GLY A 296 -22.45 5.12 -0.79
CA GLY A 296 -23.49 5.68 0.07
C GLY A 296 -23.20 5.44 1.55
N ILE A 297 -22.84 4.21 1.94
CA ILE A 297 -22.45 3.88 3.32
C ILE A 297 -21.22 4.71 3.72
N THR A 298 -20.22 4.81 2.85
CA THR A 298 -19.00 5.58 3.12
C THR A 298 -19.33 7.06 3.31
N ALA A 299 -20.12 7.66 2.42
CA ALA A 299 -20.52 9.06 2.51
C ALA A 299 -21.37 9.33 3.75
N ALA A 300 -22.33 8.46 4.08
CA ALA A 300 -23.15 8.58 5.28
C ALA A 300 -22.31 8.48 6.56
N PHE A 301 -21.33 7.58 6.59
CA PHE A 301 -20.40 7.45 7.71
C PHE A 301 -19.60 8.74 7.91
N TYR A 302 -19.00 9.30 6.85
CA TYR A 302 -18.29 10.57 6.94
C TYR A 302 -19.21 11.73 7.35
N TRP A 303 -20.42 11.80 6.81
CA TRP A 303 -21.39 12.82 7.19
C TRP A 303 -21.74 12.75 8.68
N TYR A 304 -21.98 11.55 9.21
CA TYR A 304 -22.40 11.37 10.60
C TYR A 304 -21.30 11.76 11.61
N PHE A 305 -20.03 11.55 11.26
CA PHE A 305 -18.88 11.82 12.14
C PHE A 305 -18.16 13.14 11.84
N TRP A 306 -18.63 13.92 10.87
CA TRP A 306 -18.13 15.27 10.57
C TRP A 306 -18.82 16.30 11.47
#